data_AF-A0A3D0G068-F1
#
_entry.id   AF-A0A3D0G068-F1
#
_cell.length_a   1.000
_cell.length_b   1.000
_cell.length_c   1.000
_cell.angle_alpha   90.00
_cell.angle_beta   90.00
_cell.angle_gamma   90.00
#
_symmetry.space_group_name_H-M   'P 1'
#
loop_
_entity.id
_entity.type
_entity.pdbx_description
1 polymer ?
#
loop_
_entity_poly.entity_id
_entity_poly.type
_entity_poly.pdbx_seq_one_letter_code
_entity_poly.pdbx_strand_id
1 'polypeptide(L)'
;MNLVGREGKGESVWLGWFMSDTLTKFTEFCCQNEAQDKIDFYTNQSKKIIQAIEENAWDGEWYRRAYYDDGNSIGSSKNRECRIDSLSQSWAMITGLGDPNRAKTAMEAMENNLVVRNQGLIKLLTPPFDQGESDPGYIKGYLPGVRENGGQYTHAAAWAIMAKAKSIQGDAAWEWFDLINPINHTRNLREYSVYKAEPYVLSADVYSEYPHQGRGGWSWYTGSAGWMYRAGIESILGLQKNGDTLTIQPNAPRNWREYEIIYTYLDTTYEIKILNPEGLNRDRHSQRIDGVLGENMPIVLVNDKAVHRIEVISDYRR
;
A
#
# COMPACT_ATOMS: atom_id res chain seq x y z
N MET A 1 -9.41 7.15 15.77
CA MET A 1 -10.80 6.82 16.13
C MET A 1 -10.78 6.12 17.48
N ASN A 2 -10.97 6.84 18.59
CA ASN A 2 -10.80 6.29 19.96
C ASN A 2 -12.12 5.94 20.66
N LEU A 3 -13.28 6.30 20.09
CA LEU A 3 -14.58 5.99 20.68
C LEU A 3 -15.32 4.83 20.00
N VAL A 4 -14.76 4.27 18.91
CA VAL A 4 -15.41 3.20 18.13
C VAL A 4 -15.63 1.92 18.95
N GLY A 5 -14.63 1.54 19.76
CA GLY A 5 -14.67 0.32 20.58
C GLY A 5 -14.38 0.58 22.05
N ARG A 6 -14.88 1.69 22.60
CA ARG A 6 -14.58 2.10 23.99
C ARG A 6 -15.10 1.11 25.03
N GLU A 7 -16.11 0.32 24.69
CA GLU A 7 -16.66 -0.76 25.51
C GLU A 7 -16.02 -2.13 25.22
N GLY A 8 -15.00 -2.17 24.34
CA GLY A 8 -14.25 -3.38 23.99
C GLY A 8 -14.96 -4.31 23.01
N LYS A 9 -16.03 -3.85 22.34
CA LYS A 9 -16.80 -4.62 21.35
C LYS A 9 -16.65 -4.10 19.93
N GLY A 10 -16.17 -2.86 19.75
CA GLY A 10 -15.92 -2.30 18.43
C GLY A 10 -14.87 -3.09 17.65
N GLU A 11 -15.07 -3.16 16.33
CA GLU A 11 -14.29 -4.01 15.42
C GLU A 11 -13.65 -3.17 14.31
N SER A 12 -12.48 -3.59 13.81
CA SER A 12 -11.77 -2.90 12.73
C SER A 12 -11.40 -3.88 11.62
N VAL A 13 -11.96 -3.67 10.43
CA VAL A 13 -11.74 -4.53 9.27
C VAL A 13 -10.28 -4.48 8.82
N TRP A 14 -9.68 -3.28 8.78
CA TRP A 14 -8.24 -3.12 8.54
C TRP A 14 -7.37 -3.92 9.52
N LEU A 15 -7.71 -3.91 10.83
CA LEU A 15 -6.95 -4.69 11.81
C LEU A 15 -7.15 -6.19 11.62
N GLY A 16 -8.33 -6.61 11.18
CA GLY A 16 -8.59 -7.99 10.79
C GLY A 16 -7.66 -8.44 9.66
N TRP A 17 -7.56 -7.66 8.58
CA TRP A 17 -6.60 -7.94 7.49
C TRP A 17 -5.15 -7.98 7.98
N PHE A 18 -4.74 -6.97 8.74
CA PHE A 18 -3.38 -6.89 9.27
C PHE A 18 -3.04 -8.07 10.18
N MET A 19 -3.97 -8.47 11.05
CA MET A 19 -3.81 -9.62 11.94
C MET A 19 -3.71 -10.92 11.13
N SER A 20 -4.60 -11.15 10.18
CA SER A 20 -4.55 -12.34 9.32
C SER A 20 -3.24 -12.43 8.54
N ASP A 21 -2.74 -11.33 7.98
CA ASP A 21 -1.42 -11.28 7.31
C ASP A 21 -0.27 -11.58 8.26
N THR A 22 -0.31 -10.99 9.45
CA THR A 22 0.71 -11.23 10.49
C THR A 22 0.71 -12.70 10.92
N LEU A 23 -0.46 -13.28 11.18
CA LEU A 23 -0.60 -14.69 11.57
C LEU A 23 -0.09 -15.62 10.46
N THR A 24 -0.46 -15.35 9.20
CA THR A 24 -0.01 -16.14 8.04
C THR A 24 1.51 -16.10 7.91
N LYS A 25 2.12 -14.92 7.92
CA LYS A 25 3.59 -14.76 7.83
C LYS A 25 4.31 -15.39 9.02
N PHE A 26 3.73 -15.33 10.21
CA PHE A 26 4.32 -15.95 11.39
C PHE A 26 4.32 -17.49 11.32
N THR A 27 3.45 -18.10 10.49
CA THR A 27 3.51 -19.54 10.26
C THR A 27 4.80 -19.97 9.54
N GLU A 28 5.37 -19.14 8.66
CA GLU A 28 6.66 -19.41 8.00
C GLU A 28 7.79 -19.58 9.03
N PHE A 29 7.80 -18.72 10.04
CA PHE A 29 8.74 -18.85 11.17
C PHE A 29 8.47 -20.09 12.02
N CYS A 30 7.19 -20.43 12.26
CA CYS A 30 6.84 -21.65 13.01
C CYS A 30 7.27 -22.92 12.27
N CYS A 31 7.18 -22.95 10.92
CA CYS A 31 7.68 -24.04 10.09
C CYS A 31 9.18 -24.27 10.29
N GLN A 32 9.97 -23.19 10.30
CA GLN A 32 11.43 -23.26 10.53
C GLN A 32 11.81 -23.80 11.93
N ASN A 33 10.88 -23.74 12.88
CA ASN A 33 11.07 -24.18 14.26
C ASN A 33 10.27 -25.45 14.59
N GLU A 34 9.77 -26.17 13.57
CA GLU A 34 9.03 -27.44 13.71
C GLU A 34 7.82 -27.37 14.68
N ALA A 35 7.19 -26.20 14.81
CA ALA A 35 6.13 -25.94 15.79
C ALA A 35 4.71 -26.16 15.22
N GLN A 36 4.37 -27.41 14.87
CA GLN A 36 3.13 -27.74 14.16
C GLN A 36 1.85 -27.25 14.84
N ASP A 37 1.72 -27.41 16.17
CA ASP A 37 0.54 -26.96 16.92
C ASP A 37 0.28 -25.45 16.74
N LYS A 38 1.35 -24.65 16.63
CA LYS A 38 1.25 -23.20 16.41
C LYS A 38 0.85 -22.88 14.98
N ILE A 39 1.38 -23.61 14.01
CA ILE A 39 1.01 -23.47 12.59
C ILE A 39 -0.50 -23.70 12.43
N ASP A 40 -1.01 -24.79 12.98
CA ASP A 40 -2.43 -25.15 12.90
C ASP A 40 -3.30 -24.10 13.59
N PHE A 41 -2.90 -23.65 14.79
CA PHE A 41 -3.61 -22.61 15.52
C PHE A 41 -3.67 -21.29 14.73
N TYR A 42 -2.53 -20.75 14.31
CA TYR A 42 -2.48 -19.45 13.61
C TYR A 42 -3.17 -19.50 12.25
N THR A 43 -3.02 -20.60 11.51
CA THR A 43 -3.73 -20.82 10.24
C THR A 43 -5.24 -20.81 10.45
N ASN A 44 -5.73 -21.50 11.49
CA ASN A 44 -7.16 -21.54 11.81
C ASN A 44 -7.69 -20.16 12.26
N GLN A 45 -6.94 -19.42 13.08
CA GLN A 45 -7.34 -18.08 13.49
C GLN A 45 -7.39 -17.11 12.30
N SER A 46 -6.37 -17.13 11.44
CA SER A 46 -6.33 -16.31 10.22
C SER A 46 -7.54 -16.59 9.32
N LYS A 47 -7.87 -17.87 9.08
CA LYS A 47 -9.05 -18.30 8.31
C LYS A 47 -10.36 -17.80 8.91
N LYS A 48 -10.54 -17.90 10.23
CA LYS A 48 -11.75 -17.40 10.91
C LYS A 48 -11.92 -15.89 10.76
N ILE A 49 -10.84 -15.12 10.89
CA ILE A 49 -10.88 -13.67 10.72
C ILE A 49 -11.23 -13.32 9.27
N ILE A 50 -10.58 -13.96 8.29
CA ILE A 50 -10.86 -13.72 6.86
C ILE A 50 -12.32 -14.03 6.55
N GLN A 51 -12.81 -15.18 7.00
CA GLN A 51 -14.22 -15.57 6.80
C GLN A 51 -15.17 -14.54 7.41
N ALA A 52 -14.92 -14.09 8.64
CA ALA A 52 -15.75 -13.08 9.29
C ALA A 52 -15.76 -11.75 8.51
N ILE A 53 -14.61 -11.30 7.99
CA ILE A 53 -14.53 -10.10 7.15
C ILE A 53 -15.33 -10.28 5.85
N GLU A 54 -15.13 -11.40 5.15
CA GLU A 54 -15.81 -11.65 3.87
C GLU A 54 -17.33 -11.80 4.02
N GLU A 55 -17.80 -12.40 5.11
CA GLU A 55 -19.23 -12.58 5.36
C GLU A 55 -19.90 -11.27 5.83
N ASN A 56 -19.22 -10.49 6.67
CA ASN A 56 -19.87 -9.41 7.40
C ASN A 56 -19.47 -8.01 6.91
N ALA A 57 -18.24 -7.80 6.44
CA ALA A 57 -17.70 -6.47 6.16
C ALA A 57 -17.89 -6.00 4.71
N TRP A 58 -18.29 -6.87 3.78
CA TRP A 58 -18.57 -6.46 2.40
C TRP A 58 -19.85 -5.62 2.32
N ASP A 59 -19.74 -4.40 1.77
CA ASP A 59 -20.86 -3.45 1.63
C ASP A 59 -21.50 -3.45 0.24
N GLY A 60 -20.98 -4.25 -0.69
CA GLY A 60 -21.49 -4.38 -2.06
C GLY A 60 -20.45 -4.02 -3.11
N GLU A 61 -19.72 -2.91 -2.91
CA GLU A 61 -18.67 -2.43 -3.81
C GLU A 61 -17.30 -2.25 -3.10
N TRP A 62 -17.30 -2.17 -1.77
CA TRP A 62 -16.08 -2.04 -0.97
C TRP A 62 -16.27 -2.69 0.41
N TYR A 63 -15.17 -2.84 1.15
CA TYR A 63 -15.21 -3.31 2.54
C TYR A 63 -15.45 -2.13 3.49
N ARG A 64 -16.28 -2.36 4.51
CA ARG A 64 -16.50 -1.42 5.61
C ARG A 64 -15.19 -1.11 6.34
N ARG A 65 -15.16 0.02 7.04
CA ARG A 65 -14.01 0.43 7.86
C ARG A 65 -13.96 -0.34 9.17
N ALA A 66 -15.10 -0.40 9.85
CA ALA A 66 -15.22 -0.79 11.26
C ALA A 66 -16.69 -0.92 11.69
N TYR A 67 -16.90 -1.41 12.90
CA TYR A 67 -18.18 -1.43 13.62
C TYR A 67 -18.01 -0.80 15.01
N TYR A 68 -19.00 -0.02 15.43
CA TYR A 68 -19.08 0.50 16.79
C TYR A 68 -19.43 -0.60 17.80
N ASP A 69 -19.29 -0.31 19.09
CA ASP A 69 -19.69 -1.22 20.19
C ASP A 69 -21.17 -1.67 20.12
N ASP A 70 -22.04 -0.86 19.50
CA ASP A 70 -23.47 -1.14 19.31
C ASP A 70 -23.78 -1.90 17.99
N GLY A 71 -22.75 -2.21 17.19
CA GLY A 71 -22.87 -2.89 15.90
C GLY A 71 -23.13 -1.96 14.71
N ASN A 72 -23.27 -0.64 14.90
CA ASN A 72 -23.41 0.28 13.78
C ASN A 72 -22.12 0.33 12.94
N SER A 73 -22.26 0.27 11.62
CA SER A 73 -21.13 0.25 10.69
C SER A 73 -20.56 1.63 10.37
N ILE A 74 -19.26 1.68 10.10
CA ILE A 74 -18.50 2.81 9.55
C ILE A 74 -17.93 2.36 8.18
N GLY A 75 -17.89 3.25 7.18
CA GLY A 75 -17.39 2.87 5.85
C GLY A 75 -18.42 2.14 4.99
N SER A 76 -19.71 2.41 5.20
CA SER A 76 -20.81 1.89 4.39
C SER A 76 -21.36 2.97 3.44
N SER A 77 -21.80 2.55 2.26
CA SER A 77 -22.60 3.30 1.30
C SER A 77 -23.82 3.97 1.93
N LYS A 78 -24.36 3.41 3.03
CA LYS A 78 -25.49 3.93 3.82
C LYS A 78 -25.11 5.05 4.79
N ASN A 79 -23.83 5.19 5.16
CA ASN A 79 -23.40 6.26 6.05
C ASN A 79 -23.48 7.63 5.34
N ARG A 80 -23.69 8.71 6.09
CA ARG A 80 -23.61 10.08 5.54
C ARG A 80 -22.17 10.60 5.50
N GLU A 81 -21.37 10.17 6.45
CA GLU A 81 -19.96 10.53 6.65
C GLU A 81 -19.11 9.26 6.63
N CYS A 82 -17.85 9.35 6.20
CA CYS A 82 -16.94 8.22 6.03
C CYS A 82 -17.62 7.04 5.34
N ARG A 83 -18.15 7.27 4.14
CA ARG A 83 -18.83 6.24 3.32
C ARG A 83 -17.85 5.19 2.83
N ILE A 84 -16.64 5.61 2.52
CA ILE A 84 -15.54 4.75 2.10
C ILE A 84 -14.24 5.27 2.71
N ASP A 85 -13.37 4.34 3.07
CA ASP A 85 -12.01 4.60 3.55
C ASP A 85 -10.98 3.84 2.71
N SER A 86 -9.73 4.30 2.72
CA SER A 86 -8.61 3.72 1.97
C SER A 86 -8.02 2.47 2.62
N LEU A 87 -8.06 2.34 3.95
CA LEU A 87 -7.30 1.34 4.69
C LEU A 87 -7.80 -0.07 4.44
N SER A 88 -9.11 -0.29 4.61
CA SER A 88 -9.70 -1.62 4.42
C SER A 88 -9.49 -2.14 3.00
N GLN A 89 -9.57 -1.26 1.99
CA GLN A 89 -9.48 -1.67 0.58
C GLN A 89 -8.03 -1.94 0.19
N SER A 90 -7.11 -1.05 0.58
CA SER A 90 -5.68 -1.22 0.33
C SER A 90 -5.18 -2.51 0.96
N TRP A 91 -5.59 -2.82 2.18
CA TRP A 91 -5.15 -4.03 2.88
C TRP A 91 -5.81 -5.32 2.39
N ALA A 92 -7.05 -5.29 1.91
CA ALA A 92 -7.63 -6.45 1.21
C ALA A 92 -6.74 -6.87 0.02
N MET A 93 -6.27 -5.89 -0.77
CA MET A 93 -5.37 -6.13 -1.90
C MET A 93 -3.93 -6.46 -1.49
N ILE A 94 -3.34 -5.71 -0.53
CA ILE A 94 -1.96 -5.94 -0.05
C ILE A 94 -1.81 -7.33 0.54
N THR A 95 -2.77 -7.79 1.32
CA THR A 95 -2.68 -9.13 1.93
C THR A 95 -2.94 -10.22 0.88
N GLY A 96 -3.90 -10.00 -0.02
CA GLY A 96 -4.34 -11.02 -0.99
C GLY A 96 -5.01 -12.23 -0.32
N LEU A 97 -5.47 -12.06 0.93
CA LEU A 97 -6.08 -13.12 1.73
C LEU A 97 -7.60 -13.21 1.54
N GLY A 98 -8.23 -12.12 1.10
CA GLY A 98 -9.67 -12.05 0.81
C GLY A 98 -10.04 -12.53 -0.60
N ASP A 99 -11.31 -12.36 -0.97
CA ASP A 99 -11.79 -12.63 -2.32
C ASP A 99 -11.12 -11.67 -3.34
N PRO A 100 -10.46 -12.20 -4.39
CA PRO A 100 -9.68 -11.38 -5.32
C PRO A 100 -10.56 -10.45 -6.18
N ASN A 101 -11.80 -10.84 -6.49
CA ASN A 101 -12.71 -10.00 -7.25
C ASN A 101 -13.20 -8.85 -6.39
N ARG A 102 -13.56 -9.12 -5.13
CA ARG A 102 -13.96 -8.07 -4.18
C ARG A 102 -12.83 -7.09 -3.89
N ALA A 103 -11.61 -7.58 -3.68
CA ALA A 103 -10.44 -6.72 -3.49
C ALA A 103 -10.21 -5.80 -4.70
N LYS A 104 -10.36 -6.32 -5.93
CA LYS A 104 -10.27 -5.52 -7.16
C LYS A 104 -11.38 -4.46 -7.22
N THR A 105 -12.64 -4.85 -7.02
CA THR A 105 -13.79 -3.93 -7.01
C THR A 105 -13.62 -2.84 -5.94
N ALA A 106 -13.14 -3.21 -4.75
CA ALA A 106 -12.88 -2.26 -3.66
C ALA A 106 -11.79 -1.25 -4.01
N MET A 107 -10.74 -1.66 -4.73
CA MET A 107 -9.70 -0.76 -5.22
C MET A 107 -10.20 0.19 -6.30
N GLU A 108 -11.09 -0.26 -7.18
CA GLU A 108 -11.75 0.59 -8.19
C GLU A 108 -12.67 1.62 -7.51
N ALA A 109 -13.46 1.20 -6.52
CA ALA A 109 -14.29 2.10 -5.73
C ALA A 109 -13.45 3.12 -4.95
N MET A 110 -12.35 2.69 -4.33
CA MET A 110 -11.39 3.58 -3.69
C MET A 110 -10.86 4.61 -4.68
N GLU A 111 -10.39 4.19 -5.85
CA GLU A 111 -9.84 5.09 -6.87
C GLU A 111 -10.87 6.17 -7.26
N ASN A 112 -12.10 5.76 -7.55
CA ASN A 112 -13.16 6.66 -7.99
C ASN A 112 -13.57 7.69 -6.94
N ASN A 113 -13.42 7.37 -5.64
CA ASN A 113 -13.90 8.21 -4.55
C ASN A 113 -12.79 8.98 -3.82
N LEU A 114 -11.57 8.44 -3.77
CA LEU A 114 -10.50 8.92 -2.89
C LEU A 114 -9.29 9.47 -3.65
N VAL A 115 -9.09 9.14 -4.93
CA VAL A 115 -7.99 9.67 -5.73
C VAL A 115 -8.42 10.95 -6.43
N VAL A 116 -7.91 12.08 -5.97
CA VAL A 116 -8.29 13.42 -6.43
C VAL A 116 -7.17 14.00 -7.30
N ARG A 117 -7.14 13.54 -8.56
CA ARG A 117 -6.05 13.81 -9.52
C ARG A 117 -5.77 15.30 -9.74
N ASN A 118 -6.81 16.10 -9.88
CA ASN A 118 -6.69 17.55 -10.08
C ASN A 118 -6.12 18.30 -8.86
N GLN A 119 -6.08 17.65 -7.69
CA GLN A 119 -5.51 18.21 -6.47
C GLN A 119 -4.18 17.57 -6.08
N GLY A 120 -3.76 16.48 -6.74
CA GLY A 120 -2.55 15.76 -6.36
C GLY A 120 -2.69 14.96 -5.07
N LEU A 121 -3.87 14.39 -4.78
CA LEU A 121 -4.16 13.78 -3.47
C LEU A 121 -4.76 12.38 -3.56
N ILE A 122 -4.48 11.57 -2.53
CA ILE A 122 -5.20 10.34 -2.21
C ILE A 122 -5.77 10.48 -0.80
N LYS A 123 -7.08 10.72 -0.69
CA LYS A 123 -7.78 10.94 0.60
C LYS A 123 -7.81 9.64 1.43
N LEU A 124 -7.77 9.77 2.74
CA LEU A 124 -7.93 8.64 3.66
C LEU A 124 -9.38 8.12 3.66
N LEU A 125 -10.35 9.02 3.61
CA LEU A 125 -11.78 8.71 3.65
C LEU A 125 -12.61 9.83 2.99
N THR A 126 -13.85 9.51 2.63
CA THR A 126 -14.79 10.53 2.15
C THR A 126 -16.25 10.08 2.35
N PRO A 127 -17.20 11.01 2.58
CA PRO A 127 -16.99 12.38 3.06
C PRO A 127 -16.31 12.41 4.45
N PRO A 128 -15.70 13.52 4.87
CA PRO A 128 -15.20 13.67 6.25
C PRO A 128 -16.33 13.61 7.28
N PHE A 129 -15.98 13.33 8.53
CA PHE A 129 -16.87 13.50 9.68
C PHE A 129 -17.02 14.98 10.02
N ASP A 130 -18.23 15.44 10.31
CA ASP A 130 -18.54 16.84 10.62
C ASP A 130 -19.75 16.94 11.56
N GLN A 131 -20.96 17.16 11.04
CA GLN A 131 -22.17 17.39 11.83
C GLN A 131 -23.04 16.14 12.01
N GLY A 132 -22.61 14.99 11.50
CA GLY A 132 -23.37 13.74 11.61
C GLY A 132 -23.49 13.22 13.04
N GLU A 133 -24.39 12.27 13.26
CA GLU A 133 -24.61 11.65 14.59
C GLU A 133 -23.48 10.69 14.98
N SER A 134 -22.71 10.21 14.01
CA SER A 134 -21.60 9.28 14.25
C SER A 134 -20.48 9.98 15.04
N ASP A 135 -20.02 9.36 16.12
CA ASP A 135 -18.90 9.86 16.93
C ASP A 135 -17.75 8.84 16.98
N PRO A 136 -16.85 8.86 15.99
CA PRO A 136 -15.66 8.00 15.98
C PRO A 136 -14.58 8.47 16.99
N GLY A 137 -14.85 9.54 17.75
CA GLY A 137 -13.91 10.19 18.66
C GLY A 137 -12.99 11.18 17.95
N TYR A 138 -11.74 11.26 18.42
CA TYR A 138 -10.74 12.28 18.12
C TYR A 138 -10.59 12.67 16.64
N ILE A 139 -10.82 11.75 15.70
CA ILE A 139 -10.78 12.07 14.26
C ILE A 139 -11.77 13.18 13.88
N LYS A 140 -12.95 13.22 14.53
CA LYS A 140 -13.97 14.24 14.34
C LYS A 140 -13.62 15.58 15.03
N GLY A 141 -12.57 15.59 15.85
CA GLY A 141 -12.01 16.82 16.40
C GLY A 141 -11.20 17.62 15.39
N TYR A 142 -10.81 17.02 14.26
CA TYR A 142 -10.22 17.75 13.14
C TYR A 142 -11.29 18.33 12.23
N LEU A 143 -11.02 19.51 11.66
CA LEU A 143 -11.86 20.09 10.63
C LEU A 143 -11.99 19.16 9.40
N PRO A 144 -13.11 19.20 8.68
CA PRO A 144 -13.26 18.50 7.41
C PRO A 144 -12.08 18.75 6.45
N GLY A 145 -11.52 17.67 5.91
CA GLY A 145 -10.39 17.71 4.98
C GLY A 145 -9.01 17.87 5.61
N VAL A 146 -8.93 17.90 6.94
CA VAL A 146 -7.67 18.07 7.69
C VAL A 146 -7.21 16.73 8.26
N ARG A 147 -5.93 16.40 8.02
CA ARG A 147 -5.28 15.17 8.49
C ARG A 147 -6.10 13.91 8.19
N GLU A 148 -6.39 13.08 9.20
CA GLU A 148 -7.15 11.84 9.02
C GLU A 148 -8.63 12.08 8.71
N ASN A 149 -9.18 13.26 9.00
CA ASN A 149 -10.59 13.55 8.75
C ASN A 149 -10.83 13.99 7.30
N GLY A 150 -10.62 13.05 6.36
CA GLY A 150 -10.85 13.26 4.94
C GLY A 150 -9.71 13.98 4.20
N GLY A 151 -8.62 14.35 4.87
CA GLY A 151 -7.37 14.72 4.21
C GLY A 151 -6.64 13.50 3.63
N GLN A 152 -5.52 13.73 2.95
CA GLN A 152 -4.56 12.68 2.66
C GLN A 152 -3.77 12.39 3.92
N TYR A 153 -3.82 11.14 4.40
CA TYR A 153 -2.83 10.61 5.33
C TYR A 153 -1.79 9.85 4.50
N THR A 154 -0.62 10.46 4.26
CA THR A 154 0.35 10.01 3.25
C THR A 154 0.83 8.57 3.50
N HIS A 155 0.84 8.12 4.75
CA HIS A 155 1.14 6.73 5.09
C HIS A 155 0.12 5.75 4.48
N ALA A 156 -1.18 6.05 4.59
CA ALA A 156 -2.23 5.25 3.96
C ALA A 156 -2.23 5.39 2.43
N ALA A 157 -1.91 6.57 1.90
CA ALA A 157 -1.74 6.77 0.46
C ALA A 157 -0.61 5.89 -0.11
N ALA A 158 0.50 5.73 0.62
CA ALA A 158 1.58 4.81 0.24
C ALA A 158 1.10 3.36 0.19
N TRP A 159 0.27 2.91 1.15
CA TRP A 159 -0.36 1.59 1.07
C TRP A 159 -1.27 1.45 -0.15
N ALA A 160 -2.03 2.48 -0.49
CA ALA A 160 -2.86 2.47 -1.69
C ALA A 160 -2.03 2.29 -2.97
N ILE A 161 -0.87 2.96 -3.05
CA ILE A 161 0.10 2.78 -4.15
C ILE A 161 0.60 1.34 -4.21
N MET A 162 1.01 0.77 -3.07
CA MET A 162 1.46 -0.63 -2.98
C MET A 162 0.36 -1.62 -3.38
N ALA A 163 -0.88 -1.37 -2.97
CA ALA A 163 -2.05 -2.15 -3.35
C ALA A 163 -2.29 -2.09 -4.86
N LYS A 164 -2.23 -0.90 -5.46
CA LYS A 164 -2.37 -0.70 -6.89
C LYS A 164 -1.26 -1.41 -7.67
N ALA A 165 -0.03 -1.35 -7.16
CA ALA A 165 1.10 -2.07 -7.71
C ALA A 165 0.89 -3.58 -7.69
N LYS A 166 0.40 -4.15 -6.58
CA LYS A 166 0.11 -5.59 -6.44
C LYS A 166 -0.93 -6.11 -7.44
N SER A 167 -1.76 -5.23 -8.01
CA SER A 167 -2.69 -5.57 -9.10
C SER A 167 -2.04 -5.60 -10.49
N ILE A 168 -0.70 -5.52 -10.60
CA ILE A 168 0.08 -5.48 -11.84
C ILE A 168 -0.33 -4.30 -12.75
N GLN A 169 -0.62 -3.15 -12.11
CA GLN A 169 -0.98 -1.90 -12.78
C GLN A 169 0.15 -0.88 -12.62
N GLY A 170 1.34 -1.19 -13.15
CA GLY A 170 2.55 -0.38 -12.99
C GLY A 170 2.40 1.09 -13.39
N ASP A 171 1.70 1.39 -14.49
CA ASP A 171 1.44 2.79 -14.89
C ASP A 171 0.60 3.55 -13.86
N ALA A 172 -0.45 2.92 -13.33
CA ALA A 172 -1.34 3.55 -12.36
C ALA A 172 -0.69 3.65 -10.97
N ALA A 173 0.10 2.65 -10.57
CA ALA A 173 0.87 2.70 -9.34
C ALA A 173 1.90 3.85 -9.37
N TRP A 174 2.59 4.01 -10.51
CA TRP A 174 3.49 5.13 -10.72
C TRP A 174 2.77 6.46 -10.78
N GLU A 175 1.63 6.56 -11.46
CA GLU A 175 0.79 7.76 -11.45
C GLU A 175 0.49 8.19 -10.02
N TRP A 176 0.06 7.26 -9.15
CA TRP A 176 -0.27 7.55 -7.76
C TRP A 176 0.95 7.91 -6.92
N PHE A 177 2.10 7.27 -7.18
CA PHE A 177 3.38 7.63 -6.56
C PHE A 177 3.79 9.06 -6.90
N ASP A 178 3.70 9.41 -8.18
CA ASP A 178 3.99 10.75 -8.70
C ASP A 178 3.01 11.79 -8.13
N LEU A 179 1.73 11.41 -8.03
CA LEU A 179 0.65 12.27 -7.54
C LEU A 179 0.93 12.82 -6.14
N ILE A 180 1.50 12.01 -5.24
CA ILE A 180 1.75 12.41 -3.84
C ILE A 180 3.19 12.86 -3.57
N ASN A 181 4.07 12.82 -4.58
CA ASN A 181 5.47 13.17 -4.42
C ASN A 181 5.64 14.69 -4.23
N PRO A 182 6.25 15.17 -3.12
CA PRO A 182 6.39 16.60 -2.81
C PRO A 182 7.05 17.43 -3.92
N ILE A 183 7.94 16.84 -4.71
CA ILE A 183 8.58 17.51 -5.86
C ILE A 183 7.51 18.00 -6.86
N ASN A 184 6.44 17.22 -7.06
CA ASN A 184 5.37 17.56 -7.99
C ASN A 184 4.37 18.58 -7.44
N HIS A 185 4.42 18.84 -6.13
CA HIS A 185 3.64 19.88 -5.45
C HIS A 185 4.40 21.21 -5.33
N THR A 186 5.64 21.27 -5.81
CA THR A 186 6.56 22.38 -5.57
C THR A 186 7.37 22.76 -6.80
N ARG A 187 6.90 22.42 -8.01
CA ARG A 187 7.62 22.64 -9.28
C ARG A 187 7.76 24.11 -9.65
N ASN A 188 6.90 24.96 -9.11
CA ASN A 188 6.92 26.40 -9.27
C ASN A 188 6.38 27.11 -8.02
N LEU A 189 6.58 28.43 -7.95
CA LEU A 189 6.18 29.25 -6.81
C LEU A 189 4.68 29.20 -6.51
N ARG A 190 3.82 29.02 -7.53
CA ARG A 190 2.36 28.94 -7.34
C ARG A 190 1.98 27.66 -6.63
N GLU A 191 2.50 26.52 -7.08
CA GLU A 191 2.28 25.21 -6.45
C GLU A 191 2.87 25.19 -5.04
N TYR A 192 4.11 25.67 -4.86
CA TYR A 192 4.73 25.78 -3.54
C TYR A 192 3.92 26.67 -2.58
N SER A 193 3.34 27.77 -3.06
CA SER A 193 2.50 28.66 -2.23
C SER A 193 1.20 27.99 -1.77
N VAL A 194 0.75 26.93 -2.45
CA VAL A 194 -0.36 26.06 -2.00
C VAL A 194 0.17 25.01 -1.03
N TYR A 195 1.23 24.28 -1.40
CA TYR A 195 1.79 23.17 -0.61
C TYR A 195 2.34 23.62 0.74
N LYS A 196 3.09 24.72 0.80
CA LYS A 196 3.64 25.34 2.02
C LYS A 196 4.47 24.43 2.93
N ALA A 197 4.98 23.32 2.40
CA ALA A 197 5.90 22.40 3.07
C ALA A 197 7.14 22.17 2.18
N GLU A 198 8.15 21.50 2.72
CA GLU A 198 9.43 21.31 2.05
C GLU A 198 9.32 20.41 0.79
N PRO A 199 10.04 20.73 -0.30
CA PRO A 199 9.93 20.01 -1.56
C PRO A 199 10.69 18.67 -1.61
N TYR A 200 11.48 18.37 -0.57
CA TYR A 200 12.43 17.24 -0.52
C TYR A 200 12.16 16.25 0.62
N VAL A 201 11.14 16.49 1.44
CA VAL A 201 10.67 15.52 2.45
C VAL A 201 9.16 15.33 2.33
N LEU A 202 8.69 14.14 2.70
CA LEU A 202 7.27 13.83 2.70
C LEU A 202 6.56 14.49 3.88
N SER A 203 5.43 15.14 3.60
CA SER A 203 4.44 15.53 4.60
C SER A 203 3.63 14.31 5.05
N ALA A 204 3.35 14.20 6.34
CA ALA A 204 2.51 13.13 6.89
C ALA A 204 1.06 13.26 6.43
N ASP A 205 0.61 14.50 6.23
CA ASP A 205 -0.72 14.80 5.76
C ASP A 205 -0.74 15.94 4.73
N VAL A 206 -1.76 15.91 3.85
CA VAL A 206 -2.05 17.00 2.91
C VAL A 206 -3.57 17.25 2.92
N TYR A 207 -3.97 18.51 3.05
CA TYR A 207 -5.37 18.86 3.26
C TYR A 207 -6.17 18.85 1.95
N SER A 208 -7.44 18.47 2.02
CA SER A 208 -8.28 18.23 0.83
C SER A 208 -9.45 19.21 0.66
N GLU A 209 -9.77 20.01 1.68
CA GLU A 209 -10.94 20.91 1.66
C GLU A 209 -10.53 22.39 1.75
N TYR A 210 -11.40 23.27 1.25
CA TYR A 210 -11.22 24.73 1.32
C TYR A 210 -11.17 25.22 2.77
N PRO A 211 -10.35 26.23 3.12
CA PRO A 211 -9.43 27.00 2.27
C PRO A 211 -7.99 26.44 2.25
N HIS A 212 -7.80 25.18 2.65
CA HIS A 212 -6.48 24.62 2.89
C HIS A 212 -6.07 23.52 1.92
N GLN A 213 -6.92 23.21 0.95
CA GLN A 213 -6.68 22.24 -0.11
C GLN A 213 -5.26 22.32 -0.68
N GLY A 214 -4.57 21.18 -0.73
CA GLY A 214 -3.21 21.01 -1.24
C GLY A 214 -2.11 21.39 -0.26
N ARG A 215 -2.42 21.98 0.90
CA ARG A 215 -1.42 22.34 1.92
C ARG A 215 -0.89 21.10 2.63
N GLY A 216 0.43 20.93 2.63
CA GLY A 216 1.13 19.95 3.43
C GLY A 216 1.12 20.30 4.92
N GLY A 217 0.95 19.28 5.75
CA GLY A 217 1.03 19.34 7.20
C GLY A 217 1.99 18.29 7.75
N TRP A 218 2.63 18.63 8.87
CA TRP A 218 3.56 17.76 9.64
C TRP A 218 4.58 17.01 8.74
N SER A 219 5.73 17.61 8.46
CA SER A 219 6.80 16.98 7.66
C SER A 219 7.87 16.29 8.54
N TRP A 220 8.83 15.63 7.90
CA TRP A 220 9.98 14.92 8.49
C TRP A 220 9.66 13.68 9.32
N TYR A 221 9.12 13.86 10.53
CA TYR A 221 8.95 12.76 11.48
C TYR A 221 7.64 12.02 11.23
N THR A 222 7.66 11.18 10.18
CA THR A 222 6.51 10.39 9.77
C THR A 222 6.93 9.04 9.17
N GLY A 223 6.16 7.99 9.46
CA GLY A 223 6.32 6.68 8.81
C GLY A 223 6.02 6.71 7.31
N SER A 224 5.43 7.78 6.79
CA SER A 224 5.18 7.97 5.35
C SER A 224 6.46 7.87 4.52
N ALA A 225 7.60 8.34 5.02
CA ALA A 225 8.87 8.24 4.32
C ALA A 225 9.29 6.77 4.11
N GLY A 226 9.19 5.95 5.15
CA GLY A 226 9.48 4.52 5.06
C GLY A 226 8.55 3.80 4.11
N TRP A 227 7.24 4.05 4.18
CA TRP A 227 6.29 3.40 3.27
C TRP A 227 6.39 3.86 1.83
N MET A 228 6.70 5.13 1.58
CA MET A 228 6.94 5.61 0.22
C MET A 228 8.21 5.02 -0.37
N TYR A 229 9.26 4.86 0.44
CA TYR A 229 10.47 4.14 0.03
C TYR A 229 10.15 2.69 -0.37
N ARG A 230 9.37 1.98 0.44
CA ARG A 230 8.92 0.61 0.12
C ARG A 230 8.00 0.57 -1.10
N ALA A 231 7.10 1.53 -1.27
CA ALA A 231 6.26 1.62 -2.47
C ALA A 231 7.10 1.77 -3.75
N GLY A 232 8.12 2.65 -3.72
CA GLY A 232 9.05 2.82 -4.84
C GLY A 232 9.91 1.57 -5.09
N ILE A 233 10.67 1.13 -4.09
CA ILE A 233 11.67 0.06 -4.25
C ILE A 233 11.02 -1.33 -4.35
N GLU A 234 10.14 -1.69 -3.43
CA GLU A 234 9.61 -3.06 -3.34
C GLU A 234 8.41 -3.30 -4.27
N SER A 235 7.58 -2.27 -4.51
CA SER A 235 6.31 -2.45 -5.23
C SER A 235 6.34 -1.98 -6.69
N ILE A 236 7.07 -0.90 -7.00
CA ILE A 236 7.20 -0.37 -8.37
C ILE A 236 8.44 -0.97 -9.04
N LEU A 237 9.63 -0.77 -8.45
CA LEU A 237 10.87 -1.34 -9.00
C LEU A 237 10.95 -2.85 -8.80
N GLY A 238 10.22 -3.39 -7.82
CA GLY A 238 10.05 -4.83 -7.62
C GLY A 238 11.17 -5.53 -6.84
N LEU A 239 12.05 -4.78 -6.18
CA LEU A 239 13.21 -5.34 -5.46
C LEU A 239 12.82 -5.74 -4.03
N GLN A 240 12.83 -7.03 -3.72
CA GLN A 240 12.41 -7.57 -2.43
C GLN A 240 13.48 -8.49 -1.84
N LYS A 241 13.93 -8.20 -0.63
CA LYS A 241 14.92 -9.01 0.10
C LYS A 241 14.23 -9.81 1.20
N ASN A 242 14.37 -11.13 1.17
CA ASN A 242 13.85 -12.04 2.20
C ASN A 242 14.98 -12.92 2.72
N GLY A 243 15.44 -12.67 3.95
CA GLY A 243 16.59 -13.38 4.50
C GLY A 243 17.85 -13.17 3.65
N ASP A 244 18.47 -14.25 3.20
CA ASP A 244 19.60 -14.30 2.28
C ASP A 244 19.17 -14.38 0.80
N THR A 245 17.89 -14.16 0.49
CA THR A 245 17.39 -14.21 -0.89
C THR A 245 16.90 -12.85 -1.39
N LEU A 246 16.97 -12.67 -2.71
CA LEU A 246 16.52 -11.49 -3.43
C LEU A 246 15.54 -11.91 -4.53
N THR A 247 14.32 -11.37 -4.47
CA THR A 247 13.30 -11.50 -5.51
C THR A 247 13.21 -10.19 -6.27
N ILE A 248 13.11 -10.28 -7.59
CA ILE A 248 12.93 -9.13 -8.47
C ILE A 248 11.66 -9.35 -9.29
N GLN A 249 10.62 -8.59 -9.00
CA GLN A 249 9.34 -8.63 -9.71
C GLN A 249 8.96 -7.22 -10.20
N PRO A 250 9.53 -6.76 -11.34
CA PRO A 250 9.30 -5.44 -11.90
C PRO A 250 7.82 -5.14 -12.12
N ASN A 251 7.40 -3.95 -11.72
CA ASN A 251 6.06 -3.43 -11.98
C ASN A 251 6.11 -1.92 -12.30
N ALA A 252 7.18 -1.53 -12.98
CA ALA A 252 7.38 -0.17 -13.46
C ALA A 252 6.41 0.15 -14.62
N PRO A 253 6.19 1.45 -14.94
CA PRO A 253 5.40 1.87 -16.09
C PRO A 253 5.83 1.25 -17.42
N ARG A 254 4.89 1.07 -18.35
CA ARG A 254 5.16 0.44 -19.66
C ARG A 254 6.10 1.24 -20.55
N ASN A 255 6.20 2.54 -20.32
CA ASN A 255 7.11 3.41 -21.07
C ASN A 255 8.57 3.30 -20.59
N TRP A 256 8.83 2.70 -19.43
CA TRP A 256 10.19 2.43 -18.95
C TRP A 256 10.71 1.18 -19.64
N ARG A 257 11.45 1.38 -20.74
CA ARG A 257 12.03 0.27 -21.52
C ARG A 257 13.19 -0.41 -20.80
N GLU A 258 13.87 0.30 -19.93
CA GLU A 258 14.90 -0.26 -19.06
C GLU A 258 15.07 0.60 -17.79
N TYR A 259 15.58 -0.02 -16.73
CA TYR A 259 16.11 0.66 -15.56
C TYR A 259 17.12 -0.24 -14.85
N GLU A 260 17.98 0.36 -14.01
CA GLU A 260 19.06 -0.34 -13.32
C GLU A 260 18.97 -0.12 -11.81
N ILE A 261 19.33 -1.15 -11.04
CA ILE A 261 19.45 -1.13 -9.60
C ILE A 261 20.83 -1.65 -9.22
N ILE A 262 21.56 -0.87 -8.43
CA ILE A 262 22.79 -1.33 -7.79
C ILE A 262 22.45 -1.67 -6.34
N TYR A 263 22.58 -2.94 -5.97
CA TYR A 263 22.27 -3.42 -4.63
C TYR A 263 23.52 -4.05 -3.99
N THR A 264 23.94 -3.52 -2.84
CA THR A 264 25.08 -4.06 -2.08
C THR A 264 24.58 -4.97 -0.97
N TYR A 265 25.00 -6.24 -0.99
CA TYR A 265 24.80 -7.19 0.08
C TYR A 265 26.13 -7.49 0.76
N LEU A 266 26.31 -7.00 1.99
CA LEU A 266 27.59 -7.07 2.70
C LEU A 266 28.70 -6.45 1.85
N ASP A 267 29.70 -7.21 1.40
CA ASP A 267 30.80 -6.75 0.56
C ASP A 267 30.61 -7.09 -0.94
N THR A 268 29.51 -7.74 -1.31
CA THR A 268 29.20 -8.14 -2.69
C THR A 268 28.21 -7.17 -3.34
N THR A 269 28.46 -6.81 -4.60
CA THR A 269 27.60 -5.90 -5.37
C THR A 269 26.79 -6.65 -6.42
N TYR A 270 25.50 -6.34 -6.51
CA TYR A 270 24.59 -6.85 -7.53
C TYR A 270 24.19 -5.71 -8.46
N GLU A 271 24.63 -5.79 -9.71
CA GLU A 271 24.23 -4.90 -10.81
C GLU A 271 23.01 -5.52 -11.50
N ILE A 272 21.82 -4.98 -11.23
CA ILE A 272 20.56 -5.53 -11.69
C ILE A 272 20.04 -4.65 -12.82
N LYS A 273 19.96 -5.21 -14.04
CA LYS A 273 19.38 -4.56 -15.20
C LYS A 273 17.99 -5.13 -15.48
N ILE A 274 16.99 -4.25 -15.52
CA ILE A 274 15.62 -4.61 -15.88
C ILE A 274 15.35 -4.14 -17.30
N LEU A 275 14.86 -5.04 -18.14
CA LEU A 275 14.53 -4.79 -19.54
C LEU A 275 13.03 -5.04 -19.77
N ASN A 276 12.35 -4.06 -20.34
CA ASN A 276 10.94 -4.15 -20.76
C ASN A 276 10.79 -3.66 -22.21
N PRO A 277 11.41 -4.35 -23.19
CA PRO A 277 11.43 -3.89 -24.58
C PRO A 277 10.02 -3.78 -25.16
N GLU A 278 9.11 -4.66 -24.73
CA GLU A 278 7.72 -4.72 -25.21
C GLU A 278 6.76 -3.84 -24.40
N GLY A 279 7.17 -3.27 -23.27
CA GLY A 279 6.33 -2.39 -22.46
C GLY A 279 5.15 -3.13 -21.83
N LEU A 280 5.43 -4.26 -21.18
CA LEU A 280 4.45 -5.14 -20.53
C LEU A 280 4.33 -4.79 -19.05
N ASN A 281 3.11 -4.87 -18.51
CA ASN A 281 2.86 -5.03 -17.08
C ASN A 281 2.45 -6.49 -16.87
N ARG A 282 3.33 -7.30 -16.29
CA ARG A 282 3.10 -8.74 -16.09
C ARG A 282 3.81 -9.25 -14.84
N ASP A 283 3.42 -10.43 -14.40
CA ASP A 283 3.90 -11.10 -13.19
C ASP A 283 5.12 -12.02 -13.43
N ARG A 284 5.40 -12.37 -14.69
CA ARG A 284 6.45 -13.33 -15.08
C ARG A 284 7.54 -12.68 -15.91
N HIS A 285 8.80 -12.93 -15.55
CA HIS A 285 9.98 -12.40 -16.21
C HIS A 285 11.01 -13.52 -16.38
N SER A 286 11.82 -13.45 -17.44
CA SER A 286 13.01 -14.30 -17.51
C SER A 286 14.15 -13.64 -16.74
N GLN A 287 15.02 -14.45 -16.14
CA GLN A 287 16.14 -13.97 -15.34
C GLN A 287 17.44 -14.62 -15.81
N ARG A 288 18.53 -13.84 -15.84
CA ARG A 288 19.89 -14.33 -16.02
C ARG A 288 20.76 -13.82 -14.89
N ILE A 289 21.67 -14.67 -14.42
CA ILE A 289 22.66 -14.36 -13.40
C ILE A 289 24.03 -14.68 -14.01
N ASP A 290 24.89 -13.68 -14.12
CA ASP A 290 26.21 -13.76 -14.74
C ASP A 290 26.17 -14.42 -16.14
N GLY A 291 25.13 -14.08 -16.91
CA GLY A 291 24.90 -14.59 -18.27
C GLY A 291 24.27 -15.98 -18.36
N VAL A 292 24.11 -16.68 -17.24
CA VAL A 292 23.47 -18.00 -17.18
C VAL A 292 21.97 -17.80 -16.92
N LEU A 293 21.12 -18.51 -17.67
CA LEU A 293 19.67 -18.49 -17.44
C LEU A 293 19.37 -19.02 -16.04
N GLY A 294 18.76 -18.18 -15.20
CA GLY A 294 18.40 -18.55 -13.84
C GLY A 294 17.15 -19.43 -13.86
N GLU A 295 17.28 -20.67 -13.40
CA GLU A 295 16.14 -21.57 -13.21
C GLU A 295 15.43 -21.34 -11.85
N ASN A 296 16.11 -20.66 -10.91
CA ASN A 296 15.69 -20.51 -9.52
C ASN A 296 15.39 -19.05 -9.18
N MET A 297 14.10 -18.69 -9.15
CA MET A 297 13.62 -17.57 -8.33
C MET A 297 13.27 -18.14 -6.95
N PRO A 298 13.79 -17.59 -5.84
CA PRO A 298 14.54 -16.34 -5.69
C PRO A 298 16.08 -16.47 -5.84
N ILE A 299 16.79 -15.35 -6.05
CA ILE A 299 18.27 -15.29 -6.13
C ILE A 299 18.84 -15.46 -4.72
N VAL A 300 19.78 -16.39 -4.54
CA VAL A 300 20.53 -16.53 -3.27
C VAL A 300 21.68 -15.52 -3.25
N LEU A 301 21.71 -14.67 -2.23
CA LEU A 301 22.75 -13.67 -2.02
C LEU A 301 23.98 -14.30 -1.37
N VAL A 302 25.16 -13.99 -1.90
CA VAL A 302 26.46 -14.46 -1.41
C VAL A 302 27.34 -13.27 -1.05
N ASN A 303 28.30 -13.48 -0.13
CA ASN A 303 29.28 -12.47 0.28
C ASN A 303 30.70 -12.89 -0.15
N ASP A 304 30.92 -12.97 -1.45
CA ASP A 304 32.16 -13.37 -2.11
C ASP A 304 33.03 -12.18 -2.55
N LYS A 305 32.59 -10.94 -2.28
CA LYS A 305 33.25 -9.68 -2.66
C LYS A 305 33.31 -9.43 -4.17
N ALA A 306 32.52 -10.17 -4.95
CA ALA A 306 32.43 -10.03 -6.39
C ALA A 306 31.37 -8.99 -6.80
N VAL A 307 31.28 -8.78 -8.12
CA VAL A 307 30.17 -8.08 -8.77
C VAL A 307 29.39 -9.12 -9.56
N HIS A 308 28.13 -9.33 -9.20
CA HIS A 308 27.21 -10.17 -9.95
C HIS A 308 26.31 -9.32 -10.84
N ARG A 309 26.09 -9.78 -12.07
CA ARG A 309 25.21 -9.12 -13.04
C ARG A 309 23.92 -9.91 -13.19
N ILE A 310 22.81 -9.25 -12.92
CA ILE A 310 21.48 -9.83 -13.04
C ILE A 310 20.76 -9.11 -14.16
N GLU A 311 20.20 -9.87 -15.11
CA GLU A 311 19.28 -9.33 -16.11
C GLU A 311 17.89 -9.91 -15.87
N VAL A 312 16.87 -9.04 -15.76
CA VAL A 312 15.47 -9.44 -15.67
C VAL A 312 14.72 -8.87 -16.88
N ILE A 313 14.12 -9.74 -17.67
CA ILE A 313 13.52 -9.37 -18.96
C ILE A 313 12.02 -9.67 -18.95
N SER A 314 11.24 -8.62 -19.24
CA SER A 314 9.80 -8.68 -19.48
C SER A 314 9.56 -8.81 -20.98
N ASP A 315 9.55 -10.04 -21.49
CA ASP A 315 9.26 -10.34 -22.89
C ASP A 315 8.14 -11.38 -23.03
N TYR A 316 7.65 -11.63 -24.24
CA TYR A 316 6.61 -12.63 -24.50
C TYR A 316 7.11 -14.09 -24.35
N ARG A 317 8.41 -14.32 -24.11
CA ARG A 317 8.95 -15.67 -24.04
C ARG A 317 8.58 -16.30 -22.69
N ARG A 318 8.39 -17.61 -22.73
CA ARG A 318 8.06 -18.45 -21.56
C ARG A 318 9.32 -19.02 -20.96
#